data_AF-A0A6P5P0U8-F1
#
_entry.id   AF-A0A6P5P0U8-F1
#
_cell.length_a   1.000
_cell.length_b   1.000
_cell.length_c   1.000
_cell.angle_alpha   90.00
_cell.angle_beta   90.00
_cell.angle_gamma   90.00
#
_symmetry.space_group_name_H-M   'P 1'
#
loop_
_entity.id
_entity.type
_entity.pdbx_description
1 polymer ?
#
loop_
_entity_poly.entity_id
_entity_poly.type
_entity_poly.pdbx_seq_one_letter_code
_entity_poly.pdbx_strand_id
1 'polypeptide(L)'
;MVLIPSQAMGFWGTLLFLIFLEQSWGQEQTRYIISTPIVFRVGAPENVTVQAQGHTEAFDTTVSVKSYPDENVRYSFSTVNLSPENKFQNTAILTIQAKQLSEGQNSFSNVYLEVVSKHFSKLEIVPIIYDNDSLFVQTDKSVYTPQQPVKVRVYSVNDDLEPATRETVLTFIDPEGSQVDTIEGNNLTGIASFPDFEIPSNPKPGRWTVKAKYREDASTTGTTYFDVKEHDITYRISVMPTIDLQPEVEKQEAHGMCLHQPTECLRRKINEQASTYKHRVIKKCCYDGARYNIHETCVQRAARVTIGPICVKAFTLCCNMAHQILENSTFKHIHLSIHHRS
;
A
#
# COMPACT_ATOMS: atom_id res chain seq x y z
N MET A 1 15.44 21.70 87.52
CA MET A 1 15.74 23.13 87.66
C MET A 1 17.24 23.32 87.49
N VAL A 2 17.70 23.58 86.27
CA VAL A 2 19.02 24.17 86.02
C VAL A 2 18.78 25.24 84.97
N LEU A 3 19.00 26.48 85.39
CA LEU A 3 18.78 27.72 84.66
C LEU A 3 20.07 28.09 83.88
N ILE A 4 19.92 28.33 82.56
CA ILE A 4 20.44 29.43 81.69
C ILE A 4 21.98 29.71 81.73
N PRO A 5 22.70 29.88 80.58
CA PRO A 5 22.66 31.08 79.70
C PRO A 5 22.49 30.73 78.21
N SER A 6 21.49 31.24 77.48
CA SER A 6 21.53 32.55 76.81
C SER A 6 22.95 32.99 76.43
N GLN A 7 23.48 32.43 75.35
CA GLN A 7 24.55 33.09 74.61
C GLN A 7 23.93 33.72 73.37
N ALA A 8 24.01 35.05 73.33
CA ALA A 8 23.63 35.88 72.20
C ALA A 8 24.24 35.32 70.92
N MET A 9 23.41 35.07 69.91
CA MET A 9 23.89 34.89 68.54
C MET A 9 24.69 36.14 68.20
N GLY A 10 26.01 35.98 68.10
CA GLY A 10 26.90 37.07 67.71
C GLY A 10 26.50 37.64 66.35
N PHE A 11 26.88 38.89 66.09
CA PHE A 11 26.55 39.64 64.88
C PHE A 11 26.82 38.86 63.57
N TRP A 12 27.81 37.95 63.59
CA TRP A 12 28.10 37.02 62.48
C TRP A 12 27.12 35.84 62.33
N GLY A 13 26.55 35.33 63.42
CA GLY A 13 25.50 34.31 63.38
C GLY A 13 24.19 34.86 62.81
N THR A 14 23.86 36.11 63.15
CA THR A 14 22.74 36.83 62.53
C THR A 14 23.01 37.20 61.06
N LEU A 15 24.26 37.55 60.71
CA LEU A 15 24.64 37.83 59.32
C LEU A 15 24.57 36.56 58.45
N LEU A 16 25.02 35.40 58.97
CA LEU A 16 24.89 34.10 58.29
C LEU A 16 23.42 33.66 58.17
N PHE A 17 22.59 33.90 59.18
CA PHE A 17 21.14 33.63 59.08
C PHE A 17 20.44 34.53 58.05
N LEU A 18 20.86 35.79 57.92
CA LEU A 18 20.35 36.71 56.89
C LEU A 18 20.81 36.31 55.48
N ILE A 19 22.05 35.84 55.32
CA ILE A 19 22.54 35.30 54.03
C ILE A 19 21.79 34.01 53.64
N PHE A 20 21.44 33.15 54.61
CA PHE A 20 20.61 31.97 54.35
C PHE A 20 19.12 32.29 54.09
N LEU A 21 18.60 33.40 54.63
CA LEU A 21 17.24 33.89 54.34
C LEU A 21 17.15 34.60 52.98
N GLU A 22 18.20 35.30 52.54
CA GLU A 22 18.27 35.86 51.17
C GLU A 22 18.25 34.78 50.09
N GLN A 23 18.77 33.58 50.37
CA GLN A 23 18.79 32.47 49.42
C GLN A 23 17.47 31.67 49.34
N SER A 24 16.49 31.99 50.18
CA SER A 24 15.16 31.37 50.17
C SER A 24 14.12 32.12 49.33
N TRP A 25 14.49 33.26 48.76
CA TRP A 25 13.71 33.95 47.73
C TRP A 25 14.04 33.34 46.38
N GLY A 26 13.79 32.03 46.24
CA GLY A 26 13.60 31.45 44.93
C GLY A 26 12.39 32.13 44.32
N GLN A 27 12.61 33.10 43.42
CA GLN A 27 11.56 33.55 42.51
C GLN A 27 10.99 32.28 41.88
N GLU A 28 9.74 31.94 42.19
CA GLU A 28 8.99 30.96 41.38
C GLU A 28 9.13 31.45 39.95
N GLN A 29 9.91 30.74 39.13
CA GLN A 29 10.06 31.09 37.73
C GLN A 29 8.68 30.99 37.10
N THR A 30 8.06 32.14 36.85
CA THR A 30 6.78 32.23 36.14
C THR A 30 6.96 31.58 34.78
N ARG A 31 6.36 30.40 34.60
CA ARG A 31 6.50 29.58 33.40
C ARG A 31 5.15 29.52 32.70
N TYR A 32 5.14 29.75 31.39
CA TYR A 32 3.96 29.56 30.56
C TYR A 32 4.17 28.39 29.60
N ILE A 33 3.07 27.72 29.26
CA ILE A 33 3.01 26.62 28.30
C ILE A 33 1.87 26.92 27.34
N ILE A 34 2.14 26.83 26.05
CA ILE A 34 1.14 27.00 24.99
C ILE A 34 1.10 25.67 24.23
N SER A 35 -0.06 25.03 24.19
CA SER A 35 -0.29 23.79 23.45
C SER A 35 -1.22 24.06 22.29
N THR A 36 -0.76 23.73 21.09
CA THR A 36 -1.45 23.96 19.81
C THR A 36 -1.28 22.74 18.91
N PRO A 37 -2.25 22.47 18.00
CA PRO A 37 -2.03 21.64 16.83
C PRO A 37 -0.77 22.05 16.07
N ILE A 38 -0.11 21.06 15.45
CA ILE A 38 1.08 21.27 14.63
C ILE A 38 0.75 21.97 13.29
N VAL A 39 -0.50 21.86 12.85
CA VAL A 39 -1.06 22.41 11.61
C VAL A 39 -2.48 22.88 11.93
N PHE A 40 -2.93 23.97 11.32
CA PHE A 40 -4.34 24.41 11.40
C PHE A 40 -5.13 24.05 10.15
N ARG A 41 -6.36 23.57 10.34
CA ARG A 41 -7.32 23.25 9.29
C ARG A 41 -8.20 24.46 9.00
N VAL A 42 -8.22 24.89 7.74
CA VAL A 42 -9.09 25.98 7.29
C VAL A 42 -10.54 25.53 7.38
N GLY A 43 -11.38 26.33 8.03
CA GLY A 43 -12.81 26.04 8.26
C GLY A 43 -13.10 25.28 9.55
N ALA A 44 -12.11 24.69 10.20
CA ALA A 44 -12.28 23.93 11.43
C ALA A 44 -12.01 24.77 12.70
N PRO A 45 -12.68 24.45 13.82
CA PRO A 45 -12.35 25.01 15.13
C PRO A 45 -11.09 24.37 15.70
N GLU A 46 -10.05 25.17 15.90
CA GLU A 46 -8.76 24.76 16.45
C GLU A 46 -8.60 25.19 17.90
N ASN A 47 -8.17 24.26 18.76
CA ASN A 47 -8.01 24.49 20.19
C ASN A 47 -6.57 24.86 20.54
N VAL A 48 -6.37 26.06 21.10
CA VAL A 48 -5.08 26.50 21.65
C VAL A 48 -5.21 26.63 23.16
N THR A 49 -4.52 25.76 23.89
CA THR A 49 -4.51 25.76 25.36
C THR A 49 -3.35 26.61 25.87
N VAL A 50 -3.64 27.52 26.79
CA VAL A 50 -2.64 28.35 27.47
C VAL A 50 -2.66 28.01 28.95
N GLN A 51 -1.47 27.75 29.50
CA GLN A 51 -1.25 27.52 30.92
C GLN A 51 -0.16 28.44 31.44
N ALA A 52 -0.36 29.03 32.62
CA ALA A 52 0.63 29.85 33.30
C ALA A 52 0.82 29.40 34.75
N GLN A 53 2.07 29.20 35.19
CA GLN A 53 2.43 28.75 36.52
C GLN A 53 3.15 29.85 37.30
N GLY A 54 2.98 29.90 38.63
CA GLY A 54 3.60 30.91 39.49
C GLY A 54 2.86 32.25 39.53
N HIS A 55 1.57 32.27 39.18
CA HIS A 55 0.73 33.45 39.27
C HIS A 55 -0.34 33.29 40.35
N THR A 56 -0.65 34.39 41.03
CA THR A 56 -1.70 34.47 42.07
C THR A 56 -2.88 35.34 41.64
N GLU A 57 -2.61 36.39 40.85
CA GLU A 57 -3.62 37.30 40.34
C GLU A 57 -4.13 36.86 38.97
N ALA A 58 -5.45 36.92 38.77
CA ALA A 58 -6.06 36.67 37.47
C ALA A 58 -5.61 37.67 36.40
N PHE A 59 -5.53 37.20 35.15
CA PHE A 59 -5.21 38.05 34.01
C PHE A 59 -5.75 37.48 32.69
N ASP A 60 -6.00 38.38 31.75
CA ASP A 60 -6.45 38.01 30.42
C ASP A 60 -5.28 37.72 29.48
N THR A 61 -5.47 36.75 28.61
CA THR A 61 -4.56 36.39 27.54
C THR A 61 -5.33 36.37 26.22
N THR A 62 -4.83 37.10 25.23
CA THR A 62 -5.39 37.13 23.88
C THR A 62 -4.60 36.16 23.00
N VAL A 63 -5.32 35.26 22.35
CA VAL A 63 -4.78 34.34 21.34
C VAL A 63 -5.34 34.76 19.99
N SER A 64 -4.49 34.96 18.99
CA SER A 64 -4.92 35.39 17.66
C SER A 64 -4.16 34.71 16.53
N VAL A 65 -4.84 34.57 15.38
CA VAL A 65 -4.25 34.07 14.14
C VAL A 65 -4.16 35.22 13.15
N LYS A 66 -2.97 35.49 12.62
CA LYS A 66 -2.69 36.59 11.68
C LYS A 66 -2.13 36.10 10.35
N SER A 67 -2.23 36.92 9.32
CA SER A 67 -1.65 36.67 8.01
C SER A 67 -0.12 36.64 8.05
N TYR A 68 0.45 35.70 7.31
CA TYR A 68 1.88 35.60 7.06
C TYR A 68 2.16 35.98 5.61
N PRO A 69 3.25 36.71 5.32
CA PRO A 69 4.24 37.24 6.26
C PRO A 69 3.90 38.65 6.79
N ASP A 70 2.78 39.24 6.36
CA ASP A 70 2.54 40.68 6.43
C ASP A 70 1.79 41.17 7.68
N GLU A 71 1.22 40.27 8.48
CA GLU A 71 0.47 40.55 9.72
C GLU A 71 -0.72 41.52 9.60
N ASN A 72 -1.10 41.88 8.38
CA ASN A 72 -2.13 42.88 8.10
C ASN A 72 -3.55 42.40 8.42
N VAL A 73 -3.79 41.09 8.30
CA VAL A 73 -5.10 40.49 8.51
C VAL A 73 -5.08 39.65 9.78
N ARG A 74 -6.05 39.87 10.66
CA ARG A 74 -6.34 39.00 11.80
C ARG A 74 -7.51 38.09 11.42
N TYR A 75 -7.23 36.82 11.14
CA TYR A 75 -8.25 35.86 10.72
C TYR A 75 -9.24 35.55 11.84
N SER A 76 -8.71 35.34 13.05
CA SER A 76 -9.50 35.00 14.23
C SER A 76 -8.76 35.40 15.52
N PHE A 77 -9.49 35.65 16.60
CA PHE A 77 -8.92 35.82 17.92
C PHE A 77 -9.91 35.44 19.02
N SER A 78 -9.38 35.11 20.19
CA SER A 78 -10.14 34.86 21.40
C SER A 78 -9.37 35.37 22.61
N THR A 79 -10.09 35.87 23.61
CA THR A 79 -9.52 36.32 24.88
C THR A 79 -9.97 35.35 25.97
N VAL A 80 -9.00 34.74 26.64
CA VAL A 80 -9.22 33.80 27.73
C VAL A 80 -8.69 34.36 29.04
N ASN A 81 -9.47 34.23 30.10
CA ASN A 81 -9.05 34.61 31.45
C ASN A 81 -8.33 33.44 32.12
N LEU A 82 -7.14 33.69 32.67
CA LEU A 82 -6.38 32.74 33.48
C LEU A 82 -6.50 33.18 34.94
N SER A 83 -7.07 32.32 35.78
CA SER A 83 -7.44 32.66 37.16
C SER A 83 -7.18 31.49 38.12
N PRO A 84 -7.20 31.73 39.44
CA PRO A 84 -7.08 30.67 40.43
C PRO A 84 -8.14 29.57 40.27
N GLU A 85 -9.36 29.92 39.86
CA GLU A 85 -10.49 28.99 39.69
C GLU A 85 -10.23 27.96 38.60
N ASN A 86 -9.59 28.36 37.49
CA ASN A 86 -9.20 27.46 36.40
C ASN A 86 -7.75 26.97 36.49
N LYS A 87 -7.11 27.16 37.66
CA LYS A 87 -5.69 26.83 37.89
C LYS A 87 -4.76 27.44 36.83
N PHE A 88 -5.10 28.65 36.38
CA PHE A 88 -4.39 29.39 35.34
C PHE A 88 -4.22 28.60 34.04
N GLN A 89 -5.24 27.82 33.67
CA GLN A 89 -5.29 27.07 32.42
C GLN A 89 -6.62 27.30 31.72
N ASN A 90 -6.58 27.69 30.45
CA ASN A 90 -7.78 27.90 29.65
C ASN A 90 -7.52 27.64 28.16
N THR A 91 -8.58 27.40 27.38
CA THR A 91 -8.49 27.05 25.96
C THR A 91 -9.19 28.09 25.11
N ALA A 92 -8.48 28.63 24.13
CA ALA A 92 -9.04 29.47 23.07
C ALA A 92 -9.41 28.60 21.88
N ILE A 93 -10.60 28.79 21.33
CA ILE A 93 -11.03 28.16 20.07
C ILE A 93 -10.91 29.20 18.97
N LEU A 94 -10.17 28.86 17.92
CA LEU A 94 -9.85 29.75 16.79
C LEU A 94 -10.33 29.10 15.49
N THR A 95 -10.77 29.89 14.51
CA THR A 95 -11.21 29.36 13.21
C THR A 95 -10.77 30.29 12.09
N ILE A 96 -10.14 29.74 11.06
CA ILE A 96 -9.74 30.47 9.85
C ILE A 96 -10.79 30.20 8.78
N GLN A 97 -11.48 31.23 8.29
CA GLN A 97 -12.51 31.03 7.26
C GLN A 97 -11.89 31.00 5.87
N ALA A 98 -12.27 30.03 5.04
CA ALA A 98 -11.75 29.89 3.67
C ALA A 98 -11.95 31.15 2.81
N LYS A 99 -13.08 31.86 2.98
CA LYS A 99 -13.39 33.11 2.26
C LYS A 99 -12.43 34.27 2.54
N GLN A 100 -11.68 34.20 3.64
CA GLN A 100 -10.69 35.23 4.01
C GLN A 100 -9.32 34.97 3.36
N LEU A 101 -9.13 33.79 2.78
CA LEU A 101 -7.91 33.40 2.06
C LEU A 101 -8.12 33.67 0.57
N SER A 102 -7.17 34.35 -0.07
CA SER A 102 -7.28 34.72 -1.49
C SER A 102 -7.22 33.48 -2.39
N GLU A 103 -8.14 33.39 -3.36
CA GLU A 103 -8.12 32.38 -4.42
C GLU A 103 -6.78 32.44 -5.17
N GLY A 104 -5.98 31.36 -5.08
CA GLY A 104 -4.72 31.22 -5.81
C GLY A 104 -3.44 31.08 -4.98
N GLN A 105 -3.52 31.11 -3.64
CA GLN A 105 -2.38 30.74 -2.79
C GLN A 105 -2.36 29.22 -2.50
N ASN A 106 -1.22 28.60 -2.83
CA ASN A 106 -0.90 27.17 -2.79
C ASN A 106 -1.46 26.36 -1.60
N SER A 107 -1.51 25.04 -1.80
CA SER A 107 -1.94 23.97 -0.85
C SER A 107 -1.26 23.97 0.53
N PHE A 108 -0.21 24.78 0.72
CA PHE A 108 0.48 24.98 2.00
C PHE A 108 0.76 26.48 2.15
N SER A 109 -0.11 27.19 2.87
CA SER A 109 0.15 28.56 3.31
C SER A 109 0.54 28.54 4.79
N ASN A 110 1.12 29.62 5.29
CA ASN A 110 1.47 29.76 6.70
C ASN A 110 0.62 30.87 7.31
N VAL A 111 0.44 30.80 8.63
CA VAL A 111 -0.15 31.87 9.44
C VAL A 111 0.70 32.10 10.68
N TYR A 112 0.54 33.26 11.29
CA TYR A 112 1.12 33.52 12.61
C TYR A 112 0.11 33.19 13.71
N LEU A 113 0.52 32.38 14.69
CA LEU A 113 -0.16 32.23 15.97
C LEU A 113 0.50 33.17 16.99
N GLU A 114 -0.27 34.16 17.45
CA GLU A 114 0.18 35.13 18.45
C GLU A 114 -0.57 34.93 19.77
N VAL A 115 0.16 34.84 20.87
CA VAL A 115 -0.38 34.79 22.23
C VAL A 115 0.19 35.94 23.04
N VAL A 116 -0.67 36.85 23.51
CA VAL A 116 -0.26 38.05 24.25
C VAL A 116 -1.04 38.17 25.56
N SER A 117 -0.34 38.39 26.66
CA SER A 117 -0.89 38.71 27.97
C SER A 117 -0.17 39.90 28.60
N LYS A 118 -0.56 40.28 29.82
CA LYS A 118 0.19 41.27 30.62
C LYS A 118 1.60 40.80 31.02
N HIS A 119 1.87 39.49 31.00
CA HIS A 119 3.10 38.89 31.52
C HIS A 119 4.01 38.27 30.45
N PHE A 120 3.47 37.87 29.30
CA PHE A 120 4.24 37.21 28.25
C PHE A 120 3.65 37.48 26.86
N SER A 121 4.50 37.37 25.84
CA SER A 121 4.12 37.42 24.44
C SER A 121 4.93 36.40 23.65
N LYS A 122 4.26 35.66 22.77
CA LYS A 122 4.87 34.65 21.90
C LYS A 122 4.19 34.67 20.53
N LEU A 123 5.02 34.61 19.49
CA LEU A 123 4.63 34.50 18.09
C LEU A 123 5.28 33.24 17.50
N GLU A 124 4.51 32.43 16.79
CA GLU A 124 4.98 31.20 16.13
C GLU A 124 4.36 31.08 14.73
N ILE A 125 5.08 30.51 13.77
CA ILE A 125 4.56 30.23 12.43
C ILE A 125 3.91 28.86 12.45
N VAL A 126 2.66 28.78 12.02
CA VAL A 126 1.89 27.53 11.93
C VAL A 126 1.46 27.32 10.46
N PRO A 127 1.77 26.17 9.85
CA PRO A 127 1.26 25.84 8.54
C PRO A 127 -0.27 25.64 8.58
N ILE A 128 -0.95 26.03 7.51
CA ILE A 128 -2.38 25.74 7.32
C ILE A 128 -2.57 24.72 6.21
N ILE A 129 -3.51 23.81 6.43
CA ILE A 129 -4.05 22.91 5.41
C ILE A 129 -5.52 23.26 5.21
N TYR A 130 -5.98 23.13 3.97
CA TYR A 130 -7.40 23.11 3.73
C TYR A 130 -7.91 21.75 4.20
N ASP A 131 -8.97 21.75 5.02
CA ASP A 131 -9.70 20.51 5.30
C ASP A 131 -10.32 20.06 3.98
N ASN A 132 -9.57 19.17 3.34
CA ASN A 132 -9.89 18.65 2.05
C ASN A 132 -10.53 17.31 2.29
N ASP A 133 -11.84 17.28 2.10
CA ASP A 133 -12.59 16.04 1.95
C ASP A 133 -11.77 15.04 1.13
N SER A 134 -11.72 13.76 1.49
CA SER A 134 -10.99 12.76 0.74
C SER A 134 -11.81 12.24 -0.45
N LEU A 135 -11.19 12.19 -1.63
CA LEU A 135 -11.75 11.61 -2.84
C LEU A 135 -11.11 10.23 -3.11
N PHE A 136 -11.91 9.17 -3.03
CA PHE A 136 -11.49 7.81 -3.35
C PHE A 136 -12.06 7.38 -4.70
N VAL A 137 -11.20 7.21 -5.69
CA VAL A 137 -11.60 6.82 -7.04
C VAL A 137 -11.55 5.30 -7.18
N GLN A 138 -12.66 4.69 -7.58
CA GLN A 138 -12.76 3.25 -7.80
C GLN A 138 -13.19 2.96 -9.24
N THR A 139 -12.38 2.17 -9.93
CA THR A 139 -12.72 1.54 -11.22
C THR A 139 -13.28 0.13 -10.99
N ASP A 140 -14.05 -0.39 -11.95
CA ASP A 140 -14.57 -1.77 -11.89
C ASP A 140 -13.49 -2.84 -12.11
N LYS A 141 -12.42 -2.50 -12.85
CA LYS A 141 -11.28 -3.38 -13.12
C LYS A 141 -9.97 -2.61 -13.00
N SER A 142 -8.87 -3.34 -12.78
CA SER A 142 -7.52 -2.78 -12.77
C SER A 142 -6.81 -2.88 -14.13
N VAL A 143 -7.35 -3.65 -15.07
CA VAL A 143 -6.78 -3.87 -16.41
C VAL A 143 -7.89 -3.89 -17.45
N TYR A 144 -7.67 -3.20 -18.56
CA TYR A 144 -8.60 -3.10 -19.69
C TYR A 144 -7.89 -3.34 -21.03
N THR A 145 -8.68 -3.58 -22.08
CA THR A 145 -8.23 -3.62 -23.48
C THR A 145 -8.84 -2.47 -24.28
N PRO A 146 -8.35 -2.17 -25.50
CA PRO A 146 -8.94 -1.13 -26.35
C PRO A 146 -10.46 -1.32 -26.52
N GLN A 147 -11.20 -0.20 -26.62
CA GLN A 147 -12.66 -0.15 -26.79
C GLN A 147 -13.49 -0.75 -25.64
N GLN A 148 -12.87 -1.06 -24.50
CA GLN A 148 -13.62 -1.45 -23.31
C GLN A 148 -14.09 -0.20 -22.54
N PRO A 149 -15.34 -0.20 -22.05
CA PRO A 149 -15.82 0.85 -21.16
C PRO A 149 -15.23 0.67 -19.76
N VAL A 150 -14.69 1.76 -19.22
CA VAL A 150 -14.21 1.88 -17.84
C VAL A 150 -15.36 2.43 -16.99
N LYS A 151 -15.85 1.62 -16.06
CA LYS A 151 -16.86 2.07 -15.09
C LYS A 151 -16.15 2.64 -13.88
N VAL A 152 -16.44 3.89 -13.55
CA VAL A 152 -15.77 4.61 -12.47
C VAL A 152 -16.79 5.26 -11.55
N ARG A 153 -16.49 5.23 -10.25
CA ARG A 153 -17.23 5.96 -9.22
C ARG A 153 -16.25 6.60 -8.25
N VAL A 154 -16.67 7.67 -7.59
CA VAL A 154 -15.86 8.36 -6.58
C VAL A 154 -16.60 8.40 -5.26
N TYR A 155 -15.95 7.99 -4.19
CA TYR A 155 -16.41 8.23 -2.82
C TYR A 155 -15.81 9.53 -2.33
N SER A 156 -16.65 10.38 -1.79
CA SER A 156 -16.33 11.72 -1.33
C SER A 156 -16.72 11.79 0.13
N VAL A 157 -15.72 11.91 1.01
CA VAL A 157 -15.92 11.91 2.47
C VAL A 157 -15.19 13.09 3.10
N ASN A 158 -15.76 13.71 4.12
CA ASN A 158 -15.05 14.73 4.90
C ASN A 158 -14.12 14.08 5.94
N ASP A 159 -13.42 14.90 6.74
CA ASP A 159 -12.52 14.43 7.81
C ASP A 159 -13.24 13.63 8.91
N ASP A 160 -14.54 13.87 9.11
CA ASP A 160 -15.39 13.11 10.03
C ASP A 160 -15.85 11.76 9.43
N LEU A 161 -15.39 11.41 8.23
CA LEU A 161 -15.79 10.23 7.44
C LEU A 161 -17.28 10.23 7.06
N GLU A 162 -17.91 11.40 7.05
CA GLU A 162 -19.28 11.59 6.60
C GLU A 162 -19.32 11.88 5.08
N PRO A 163 -20.43 11.53 4.40
CA PRO A 163 -20.62 11.80 2.98
C PRO A 163 -20.50 13.30 2.63
N ALA A 164 -19.55 13.66 1.77
CA ALA A 164 -19.44 15.01 1.21
C ALA A 164 -20.12 15.08 -0.16
N THR A 165 -21.13 15.95 -0.33
CA THR A 165 -21.96 16.07 -1.55
C THR A 165 -21.54 17.25 -2.44
N ARG A 166 -20.29 17.23 -2.91
CA ARG A 166 -19.74 18.26 -3.81
C ARG A 166 -19.60 17.74 -5.24
N GLU A 167 -19.84 18.61 -6.22
CA GLU A 167 -19.67 18.28 -7.65
C GLU A 167 -18.20 17.91 -7.93
N THR A 168 -18.01 16.74 -8.55
CA THR A 168 -16.68 16.16 -8.77
C THR A 168 -16.43 16.00 -10.26
N VAL A 169 -15.19 16.28 -10.66
CA VAL A 169 -14.70 16.16 -12.04
C VAL A 169 -13.62 15.09 -12.08
N LEU A 170 -13.72 14.18 -13.05
CA LEU A 170 -12.69 13.19 -13.35
C LEU A 170 -11.92 13.57 -14.59
N THR A 171 -10.61 13.33 -14.55
CA THR A 171 -9.69 13.56 -15.64
C THR A 171 -8.91 12.27 -15.93
N PHE A 172 -8.97 11.80 -17.17
CA PHE A 172 -8.23 10.64 -17.64
C PHE A 172 -6.93 11.09 -18.30
N ILE A 173 -5.83 10.49 -17.88
CA ILE A 173 -4.48 10.84 -18.31
C ILE A 173 -3.81 9.58 -18.84
N ASP A 174 -3.27 9.67 -20.05
CA ASP A 174 -2.54 8.56 -20.67
C ASP A 174 -1.15 8.35 -20.03
N PRO A 175 -0.44 7.26 -20.35
CA PRO A 175 0.89 6.98 -19.80
C PRO A 175 1.97 8.01 -20.18
N GLU A 176 1.73 8.86 -21.18
CA GLU A 176 2.65 9.92 -21.61
C GLU A 176 2.37 11.25 -20.87
N GLY A 177 1.34 11.28 -20.01
CA GLY A 177 0.95 12.45 -19.23
C GLY A 177 -0.05 13.37 -19.97
N SER A 178 -0.57 12.96 -21.11
CA SER A 178 -1.56 13.73 -21.86
C SER A 178 -2.96 13.54 -21.28
N GLN A 179 -3.68 14.64 -21.08
CA GLN A 179 -5.08 14.61 -20.68
C GLN A 179 -5.96 14.20 -21.87
N VAL A 180 -6.59 13.03 -21.76
CA VAL A 180 -7.37 12.43 -22.84
C VAL A 180 -8.83 12.87 -22.78
N ASP A 181 -9.42 12.88 -21.60
CA ASP A 181 -10.81 13.26 -21.43
C ASP A 181 -11.10 13.80 -20.01
N THR A 182 -12.20 14.54 -19.88
CA THR A 182 -12.72 15.07 -18.63
C THR A 182 -14.22 14.89 -18.56
N ILE A 183 -14.68 14.17 -17.53
CA ILE A 183 -16.10 13.89 -17.31
C ILE A 183 -16.54 14.43 -15.96
N GLU A 184 -17.76 14.93 -15.92
CA GLU A 184 -18.39 15.46 -14.71
C GLU A 184 -19.38 14.44 -14.15
N GLY A 185 -19.47 14.37 -12.83
CA GLY A 185 -20.36 13.45 -12.12
C GLY A 185 -21.15 14.20 -11.06
N ASN A 186 -22.43 13.83 -10.94
CA ASN A 186 -23.27 14.35 -9.87
C ASN A 186 -23.03 13.56 -8.58
N ASN A 187 -22.94 14.27 -7.46
CA ASN A 187 -22.71 13.67 -6.16
C ASN A 187 -23.85 14.04 -5.21
N LEU A 188 -24.88 13.19 -5.15
CA LEU A 188 -26.07 13.42 -4.33
C LEU A 188 -25.99 12.77 -2.94
N THR A 189 -25.10 11.79 -2.74
CA THR A 189 -25.11 10.90 -1.56
C THR A 189 -23.72 10.61 -0.98
N GLY A 190 -22.67 11.29 -1.45
CA GLY A 190 -21.26 10.99 -1.15
C GLY A 190 -20.63 9.97 -2.11
N ILE A 191 -21.44 9.37 -3.00
CA ILE A 191 -20.97 8.54 -4.10
C ILE A 191 -21.30 9.25 -5.40
N ALA A 192 -20.27 9.78 -6.06
CA ALA A 192 -20.40 10.40 -7.36
C ALA A 192 -20.42 9.33 -8.46
N SER A 193 -21.46 9.40 -9.30
CA SER A 193 -21.63 8.52 -10.46
C SER A 193 -21.23 9.25 -11.73
N PHE A 194 -20.56 8.54 -12.64
CA PHE A 194 -20.01 9.10 -13.87
C PHE A 194 -20.47 8.27 -15.07
N PRO A 195 -20.50 8.86 -16.27
CA PRO A 195 -20.61 8.09 -17.50
C PRO A 195 -19.40 7.15 -17.65
N ASP A 196 -19.60 6.03 -18.37
CA ASP A 196 -18.53 5.10 -18.69
C ASP A 196 -17.51 5.79 -19.62
N PHE A 197 -16.22 5.61 -19.34
CA PHE A 197 -15.14 6.11 -20.20
C PHE A 197 -14.73 5.06 -21.22
N GLU A 198 -14.90 5.35 -22.50
CA GLU A 198 -14.56 4.43 -23.58
C GLU A 198 -13.08 4.53 -23.95
N ILE A 199 -12.33 3.43 -23.77
CA ILE A 199 -10.91 3.42 -24.17
C ILE A 199 -10.82 3.56 -25.70
N PRO A 200 -9.97 4.46 -26.22
CA PRO A 200 -9.79 4.63 -27.66
C PRO A 200 -9.46 3.33 -28.38
N SER A 201 -9.75 3.26 -29.69
CA SER A 201 -9.47 2.08 -30.52
C SER A 201 -7.97 1.81 -30.68
N ASN A 202 -7.14 2.85 -30.62
CA ASN A 202 -5.68 2.77 -30.64
C ASN A 202 -5.09 3.55 -29.44
N PRO A 203 -5.23 3.02 -28.21
CA PRO A 203 -4.78 3.69 -27.00
C PRO A 203 -3.28 3.48 -26.79
N LYS A 204 -2.63 4.36 -26.05
CA LYS A 204 -1.27 4.14 -25.56
C LYS A 204 -1.28 3.01 -24.51
N PRO A 205 -0.59 1.88 -24.73
CA PRO A 205 -0.53 0.83 -23.73
C PRO A 205 0.30 1.28 -22.53
N GLY A 206 -0.06 0.81 -21.34
CA GLY A 206 0.63 1.17 -20.09
C GLY A 206 -0.33 1.56 -18.98
N ARG A 207 0.21 2.26 -17.98
CA ARG A 207 -0.54 2.68 -16.79
C ARG A 207 -1.20 4.04 -17.03
N TRP A 208 -2.52 4.03 -17.07
CA TRP A 208 -3.35 5.23 -17.16
C TRP A 208 -3.67 5.75 -15.76
N THR A 209 -3.87 7.06 -15.65
CA THR A 209 -4.19 7.72 -14.40
C THR A 209 -5.59 8.32 -14.48
N VAL A 210 -6.40 8.11 -13.44
CA VAL A 210 -7.68 8.81 -13.26
C VAL A 210 -7.53 9.74 -12.07
N LYS A 211 -7.66 11.03 -12.32
CA LYS A 211 -7.57 12.07 -11.30
C LYS A 211 -8.95 12.67 -11.04
N ALA A 212 -9.39 12.65 -9.79
CA ALA A 212 -10.60 13.30 -9.31
C ALA A 212 -10.24 14.62 -8.64
N LYS A 213 -11.11 15.63 -8.79
CA LYS A 213 -11.07 16.90 -8.07
C LYS A 213 -12.49 17.44 -7.87
N TYR A 214 -12.69 18.34 -6.92
CA TYR A 214 -13.93 19.11 -6.90
C TYR A 214 -13.95 20.14 -8.02
N ARG A 215 -15.16 20.52 -8.44
CA ARG A 215 -15.34 21.51 -9.50
C ARG A 215 -14.90 22.91 -9.08
N GLU A 216 -15.26 23.32 -7.88
CA GLU A 216 -14.96 24.65 -7.31
C GLU A 216 -13.62 24.68 -6.55
N ASP A 217 -13.13 23.54 -6.08
CA ASP A 217 -11.87 23.41 -5.34
C ASP A 217 -10.92 22.42 -6.02
N ALA A 218 -9.78 22.94 -6.49
CA ALA A 218 -8.74 22.14 -7.13
C ALA A 218 -7.69 21.58 -6.13
N SER A 219 -7.76 21.96 -4.86
CA SER A 219 -6.78 21.54 -3.85
C SER A 219 -7.00 20.09 -3.41
N THR A 220 -8.25 19.67 -3.32
CA THR A 220 -8.62 18.27 -3.06
C THR A 220 -8.45 17.43 -4.31
N THR A 221 -7.61 16.38 -4.26
CA THR A 221 -7.47 15.46 -5.38
C THR A 221 -7.45 14.00 -4.94
N GLY A 222 -8.18 13.16 -5.66
CA GLY A 222 -8.15 11.71 -5.55
C GLY A 222 -7.48 11.12 -6.79
N THR A 223 -6.70 10.05 -6.66
CA THR A 223 -6.06 9.43 -7.83
C THR A 223 -6.16 7.92 -7.75
N THR A 224 -6.44 7.29 -8.89
CA THR A 224 -6.31 5.84 -9.07
C THR A 224 -5.69 5.53 -10.42
N TYR A 225 -5.36 4.26 -10.63
CA TYR A 225 -4.63 3.80 -11.81
C TYR A 225 -5.29 2.53 -12.38
N PHE A 226 -5.25 2.40 -13.70
CA PHE A 226 -5.58 1.17 -14.39
C PHE A 226 -4.60 0.94 -15.54
N ASP A 227 -4.36 -0.31 -15.89
CA ASP A 227 -3.48 -0.64 -17.01
C ASP A 227 -4.30 -0.91 -18.27
N VAL A 228 -3.88 -0.33 -19.40
CA VAL A 228 -4.39 -0.69 -20.73
C VAL A 228 -3.38 -1.59 -21.39
N LYS A 229 -3.81 -2.81 -21.72
CA LYS A 229 -3.00 -3.79 -22.45
C LYS A 229 -3.60 -4.03 -23.81
N GLU A 230 -2.74 -4.25 -24.80
CA GLU A 230 -3.18 -4.73 -26.10
C GLU A 230 -3.94 -6.06 -25.92
N HIS A 231 -4.94 -6.27 -26.77
CA HIS A 231 -5.72 -7.50 -26.72
C HIS A 231 -4.85 -8.66 -27.19
N ASP A 232 -4.23 -9.35 -26.25
CA ASP A 232 -3.46 -10.56 -26.52
C ASP A 232 -4.34 -11.80 -26.29
N ILE A 233 -4.26 -12.76 -27.20
CA ILE A 233 -4.99 -14.03 -27.12
C ILE A 233 -4.35 -14.82 -25.97
N THR A 234 -4.83 -14.57 -24.75
CA THR A 234 -4.12 -14.95 -23.53
C THR A 234 -4.35 -16.44 -23.22
N TYR A 235 -3.32 -17.26 -23.37
CA TYR A 235 -3.28 -18.57 -22.71
C TYR A 235 -3.05 -18.38 -21.21
N ARG A 236 -3.87 -19.01 -20.38
CA ARG A 236 -3.74 -18.91 -18.91
C ARG A 236 -2.61 -19.82 -18.44
N ILE A 237 -1.39 -19.30 -18.41
CA ILE A 237 -0.24 -19.99 -17.83
C ILE A 237 -0.28 -19.76 -16.32
N SER A 238 -0.40 -20.83 -15.55
CA SER A 238 -0.29 -20.81 -14.09
C SER A 238 1.07 -21.38 -13.70
N VAL A 239 1.86 -20.58 -12.99
CA VAL A 239 3.17 -21.00 -12.46
C VAL A 239 2.97 -21.17 -10.95
N MET A 240 3.14 -22.40 -10.46
CA MET A 240 3.09 -22.69 -9.03
C MET A 240 4.52 -22.96 -8.52
N PRO A 241 4.88 -22.46 -7.33
CA PRO A 241 6.15 -22.79 -6.69
C PRO A 241 6.24 -24.30 -6.44
N THR A 242 7.45 -24.87 -6.56
CA THR A 242 7.70 -26.31 -6.36
C THR A 242 7.27 -26.82 -4.98
N ILE A 243 7.21 -25.94 -3.98
CA ILE A 243 6.85 -26.25 -2.60
C ILE A 243 5.35 -26.56 -2.47
N ASP A 244 4.49 -25.86 -3.22
CA ASP A 244 3.03 -26.02 -3.16
C ASP A 244 2.53 -27.26 -3.91
N LEU A 245 3.40 -27.88 -4.72
CA LEU A 245 3.13 -29.13 -5.46
C LEU A 245 3.35 -30.39 -4.61
N GLN A 246 4.07 -30.30 -3.48
CA GLN A 246 4.43 -31.47 -2.67
C GLN A 246 3.21 -32.29 -2.19
N PRO A 247 2.09 -31.70 -1.73
CA PRO A 247 0.94 -32.46 -1.27
C PRO A 247 0.14 -33.15 -2.39
N GLU A 248 0.15 -32.59 -3.61
CA GLU A 248 -0.54 -33.17 -4.77
C GLU A 248 0.30 -34.25 -5.48
N VAL A 249 1.63 -34.12 -5.45
CA VAL A 249 2.58 -35.10 -6.01
C VAL A 249 2.54 -36.41 -5.23
N GLU A 250 2.42 -36.38 -3.90
CA GLU A 250 2.35 -37.58 -3.06
C GLU A 250 1.06 -38.40 -3.32
N LYS A 251 -0.03 -37.73 -3.73
CA LYS A 251 -1.29 -38.38 -4.12
C LYS A 251 -1.26 -38.98 -5.53
N GLN A 252 -0.43 -38.44 -6.42
CA GLN A 252 -0.31 -38.89 -7.82
C GLN A 252 0.74 -39.99 -8.01
N GLU A 253 1.73 -40.13 -7.13
CA GLU A 253 2.67 -41.25 -7.15
C GLU A 253 2.00 -42.61 -6.90
N ALA A 254 0.86 -42.65 -6.22
CA ALA A 254 0.04 -43.85 -6.07
C ALA A 254 -0.56 -44.36 -7.40
N HIS A 255 -0.62 -43.52 -8.45
CA HIS A 255 -1.19 -43.86 -9.77
C HIS A 255 -0.13 -44.03 -10.87
N GLY A 256 1.16 -44.04 -10.54
CA GLY A 256 2.21 -44.54 -11.43
C GLY A 256 2.59 -43.67 -12.62
N MET A 257 2.43 -42.34 -12.54
CA MET A 257 2.83 -41.39 -13.58
C MET A 257 4.12 -40.64 -13.19
N CYS A 258 5.12 -40.66 -14.06
CA CYS A 258 6.47 -40.16 -13.80
C CYS A 258 6.68 -38.76 -14.39
N LEU A 259 6.79 -37.72 -13.56
CA LEU A 259 6.84 -36.33 -14.04
C LEU A 259 8.23 -35.69 -14.09
N HIS A 260 9.27 -36.22 -13.42
CA HIS A 260 10.54 -35.48 -13.34
C HIS A 260 11.74 -36.00 -14.16
N GLN A 261 11.75 -37.24 -14.64
CA GLN A 261 12.80 -37.77 -15.54
C GLN A 261 12.24 -38.91 -16.43
N PRO A 262 11.74 -38.62 -17.65
CA PRO A 262 11.08 -39.61 -18.50
C PRO A 262 12.00 -40.80 -18.86
N THR A 263 13.26 -40.52 -19.15
CA THR A 263 14.28 -41.52 -19.50
C THR A 263 14.65 -42.43 -18.33
N GLU A 264 14.74 -41.88 -17.11
CA GLU A 264 15.10 -42.63 -15.91
C GLU A 264 13.93 -43.50 -15.42
N CYS A 265 12.71 -42.98 -15.48
CA CYS A 265 11.50 -43.77 -15.19
C CYS A 265 11.27 -44.87 -16.22
N LEU A 266 11.43 -44.58 -17.52
CA LEU A 266 11.32 -45.58 -18.56
C LEU A 266 12.33 -46.72 -18.31
N ARG A 267 13.58 -46.38 -18.02
CA ARG A 267 14.62 -47.35 -17.68
C ARG A 267 14.25 -48.18 -16.44
N ARG A 268 13.72 -47.56 -15.39
CA ARG A 268 13.29 -48.24 -14.16
C ARG A 268 12.16 -49.25 -14.42
N LYS A 269 11.08 -48.84 -15.09
CA LYS A 269 9.93 -49.73 -15.39
C LYS A 269 10.31 -50.87 -16.34
N ILE A 270 11.16 -50.61 -17.35
CA ILE A 270 11.68 -51.67 -18.22
C ILE A 270 12.53 -52.66 -17.40
N ASN A 271 13.40 -52.18 -16.50
CA ASN A 271 14.22 -53.03 -15.66
C ASN A 271 13.37 -53.89 -14.72
N GLU A 272 12.32 -53.31 -14.12
CA GLU A 272 11.37 -54.02 -13.27
C GLU A 272 10.65 -55.12 -14.05
N GLN A 273 10.08 -54.79 -15.22
CA GLN A 273 9.42 -55.78 -16.06
C GLN A 273 10.38 -56.88 -16.54
N ALA A 274 11.60 -56.51 -16.95
CA ALA A 274 12.62 -57.47 -17.36
C ALA A 274 13.07 -58.38 -16.20
N SER A 275 13.00 -57.91 -14.96
CA SER A 275 13.38 -58.70 -13.79
C SER A 275 12.45 -59.90 -13.55
N THR A 276 11.19 -59.81 -13.99
CA THR A 276 10.18 -60.88 -13.85
C THR A 276 10.55 -62.15 -14.64
N TYR A 277 11.33 -62.04 -15.71
CA TYR A 277 11.73 -63.18 -16.53
C TYR A 277 12.99 -63.83 -15.95
N LYS A 278 12.92 -65.06 -15.45
CA LYS A 278 14.10 -65.74 -14.88
C LYS A 278 15.20 -66.03 -15.91
N HIS A 279 14.83 -66.35 -17.15
CA HIS A 279 15.78 -66.77 -18.19
C HIS A 279 16.45 -65.59 -18.90
N ARG A 280 17.80 -65.61 -18.98
CA ARG A 280 18.61 -64.51 -19.54
C ARG A 280 18.22 -64.12 -20.97
N VAL A 281 17.89 -65.10 -21.80
CA VAL A 281 17.48 -64.86 -23.19
C VAL A 281 16.15 -64.09 -23.24
N ILE A 282 15.19 -64.39 -22.36
CA ILE A 282 13.88 -63.73 -22.33
C ILE A 282 13.99 -62.32 -21.73
N LYS A 283 14.86 -62.11 -20.74
CA LYS A 283 15.21 -60.75 -20.27
C LYS A 283 15.73 -59.89 -21.42
N LYS A 284 16.64 -60.44 -22.23
CA LYS A 284 17.19 -59.74 -23.41
C LYS A 284 16.09 -59.38 -24.42
N CYS A 285 15.15 -60.30 -24.68
CA CYS A 285 13.99 -60.04 -25.55
C CYS A 285 13.14 -58.84 -25.08
N CYS A 286 12.92 -58.70 -23.77
CA CYS A 286 12.22 -57.56 -23.20
C CYS A 286 12.99 -56.24 -23.41
N TYR A 287 14.30 -56.22 -23.14
CA TYR A 287 15.13 -55.02 -23.38
C TYR A 287 15.19 -54.63 -24.86
N ASP A 288 15.31 -55.62 -25.76
CA ASP A 288 15.33 -55.39 -27.21
C ASP A 288 13.96 -54.87 -27.70
N GLY A 289 12.87 -55.33 -27.10
CA GLY A 289 11.51 -54.83 -27.35
C GLY A 289 11.33 -53.38 -26.92
N ALA A 290 11.86 -53.02 -25.76
CA ALA A 290 11.68 -51.70 -25.17
C ALA A 290 12.49 -50.56 -25.84
N ARG A 291 13.36 -50.87 -26.81
CA ARG A 291 14.00 -49.84 -27.64
C ARG A 291 12.94 -49.12 -28.47
N TYR A 292 12.90 -47.79 -28.43
CA TYR A 292 11.92 -47.02 -29.18
C TYR A 292 12.27 -46.97 -30.68
N ASN A 293 11.25 -47.11 -31.53
CA ASN A 293 11.36 -46.92 -32.98
C ASN A 293 10.11 -46.17 -33.46
N ILE A 294 10.30 -45.03 -34.13
CA ILE A 294 9.21 -44.16 -34.59
C ILE A 294 8.61 -44.59 -35.93
N HIS A 295 9.29 -45.46 -36.68
CA HIS A 295 8.92 -45.84 -38.05
C HIS A 295 8.29 -47.24 -38.13
N GLU A 296 8.28 -48.01 -37.05
CA GLU A 296 7.74 -49.36 -37.02
C GLU A 296 6.96 -49.64 -35.73
N THR A 297 5.84 -50.34 -35.85
CA THR A 297 5.03 -50.79 -34.71
C THR A 297 5.68 -51.94 -33.95
N CYS A 298 5.30 -52.12 -32.68
CA CYS A 298 5.74 -53.26 -31.87
C CYS A 298 5.41 -54.61 -32.51
N VAL A 299 4.30 -54.71 -33.24
CA VAL A 299 3.88 -55.95 -33.94
C VAL A 299 4.81 -56.25 -35.13
N GLN A 300 5.12 -55.24 -35.96
CA GLN A 300 6.05 -55.38 -37.08
C GLN A 300 7.46 -55.78 -36.60
N ARG A 301 7.91 -55.20 -35.50
CA ARG A 301 9.22 -55.52 -34.90
C ARG A 301 9.25 -56.92 -34.31
N ALA A 302 8.17 -57.34 -33.64
CA ALA A 302 8.07 -58.67 -33.05
C ALA A 302 8.04 -59.79 -34.10
N ALA A 303 7.53 -59.51 -35.32
CA ALA A 303 7.52 -60.47 -36.42
C ALA A 303 8.92 -60.93 -36.87
N ARG A 304 9.98 -60.16 -36.56
CA ARG A 304 11.38 -60.50 -36.88
C ARG A 304 12.09 -61.31 -35.79
N VAL A 305 11.42 -61.61 -34.68
CA VAL A 305 11.99 -62.34 -33.56
C VAL A 305 11.98 -63.85 -33.83
N THR A 306 13.17 -64.44 -34.01
CA THR A 306 13.34 -65.87 -34.36
C THR A 306 13.58 -66.79 -33.16
N ILE A 307 13.71 -66.23 -31.95
CA ILE A 307 14.11 -66.94 -30.73
C ILE A 307 12.98 -67.84 -30.15
N GLY A 308 11.72 -67.60 -30.54
CA GLY A 308 10.56 -68.40 -30.15
C GLY A 308 9.42 -67.61 -29.50
N PRO A 309 8.25 -68.23 -29.28
CA PRO A 309 7.01 -67.53 -28.93
C PRO A 309 7.06 -66.82 -27.56
N ILE A 310 7.83 -67.35 -26.61
CA ILE A 310 8.01 -66.75 -25.29
C ILE A 310 8.81 -65.43 -25.40
N CYS A 311 9.81 -65.41 -26.28
CA CYS A 311 10.60 -64.21 -26.55
C CYS A 311 9.76 -63.15 -27.28
N VAL A 312 8.95 -63.56 -28.27
CA VAL A 312 8.00 -62.67 -28.96
C VAL A 312 7.06 -62.01 -27.96
N LYS A 313 6.47 -62.78 -27.03
CA LYS A 313 5.57 -62.24 -26.01
C LYS A 313 6.26 -61.24 -25.08
N ALA A 314 7.47 -61.57 -24.60
CA ALA A 314 8.24 -60.67 -23.74
C ALA A 314 8.65 -59.39 -24.46
N PHE A 315 9.05 -59.50 -25.74
CA PHE A 315 9.41 -58.39 -26.60
C PHE A 315 8.23 -57.44 -26.80
N THR A 316 7.06 -57.96 -27.22
CA THR A 316 5.88 -57.15 -27.49
C THR A 316 5.38 -56.44 -26.23
N LEU A 317 5.39 -57.11 -25.07
CA LEU A 317 4.95 -56.51 -23.80
C LEU A 317 5.81 -55.30 -23.42
N CYS A 318 7.13 -55.47 -23.46
CA CYS A 318 8.05 -54.39 -23.10
C CYS A 318 8.08 -53.27 -24.16
N CYS A 319 7.85 -53.59 -25.44
CA CYS A 319 7.68 -52.61 -26.50
C CYS A 319 6.44 -51.73 -26.29
N ASN A 320 5.27 -52.34 -26.07
CA ASN A 320 4.03 -51.58 -25.86
C ASN A 320 4.09 -50.72 -24.60
N MET A 321 4.67 -51.25 -23.52
CA MET A 321 4.89 -50.50 -22.28
C MET A 321 5.78 -49.27 -22.50
N ALA A 322 6.86 -49.41 -23.28
CA ALA A 322 7.74 -48.29 -23.60
C ALA A 322 7.02 -47.23 -24.44
N HIS A 323 6.23 -47.64 -25.44
CA HIS A 323 5.42 -46.72 -26.25
C HIS A 323 4.38 -45.96 -25.42
N GLN A 324 3.65 -46.65 -24.54
CA GLN A 324 2.65 -46.00 -23.67
C GLN A 324 3.27 -44.95 -22.74
N ILE A 325 4.46 -45.22 -22.18
CA ILE A 325 5.15 -44.26 -21.32
C ILE A 325 5.62 -43.05 -22.11
N LEU A 326 6.10 -43.25 -23.34
CA LEU A 326 6.58 -42.17 -24.20
C LEU A 326 5.45 -41.31 -24.77
N GLU A 327 4.32 -41.91 -25.17
CA GLU A 327 3.12 -41.19 -25.64
C GLU A 327 2.46 -40.38 -24.52
N ASN A 328 2.49 -40.87 -23.28
CA ASN A 328 1.90 -40.20 -22.13
C ASN A 328 2.85 -39.18 -21.47
N SER A 329 4.13 -39.18 -21.84
CA SER A 329 5.06 -38.12 -21.47
C SER A 329 4.86 -36.92 -22.41
N THR A 330 4.47 -35.77 -21.86
CA THR A 330 4.12 -34.54 -22.59
C THR A 330 5.27 -33.89 -23.38
N PHE A 331 6.45 -34.51 -23.44
CA PHE A 331 7.59 -34.06 -24.21
C PHE A 331 7.56 -34.66 -25.62
N LYS A 332 6.95 -33.95 -26.58
CA LYS A 332 7.22 -34.19 -28.00
C LYS A 332 8.72 -34.08 -28.25
N HIS A 333 9.37 -35.15 -28.68
CA HIS A 333 10.73 -35.09 -29.22
C HIS A 333 10.75 -34.14 -30.43
N ILE A 334 11.32 -32.95 -30.28
CA ILE A 334 11.66 -32.07 -31.41
C ILE A 334 12.82 -32.73 -32.15
N HIS A 335 12.56 -33.25 -33.35
CA HIS A 335 13.61 -33.69 -34.26
C HIS A 335 14.28 -32.45 -34.87
N LEU A 336 15.51 -32.13 -34.44
CA LEU A 336 16.40 -31.27 -35.20
C LEU A 336 17.02 -32.12 -36.31
N SER A 337 16.41 -32.10 -37.50
CA SER A 337 17.07 -32.52 -38.73
C SER A 337 18.18 -31.50 -39.04
N ILE A 338 19.42 -31.84 -38.71
CA ILE A 338 20.58 -31.14 -39.23
C ILE A 338 20.67 -31.47 -40.72
N HIS A 339 20.19 -30.55 -41.56
CA HIS A 339 20.55 -30.54 -42.97
C HIS A 339 22.03 -30.19 -43.05
N HIS A 340 22.88 -31.20 -43.29
CA HIS A 340 24.20 -30.96 -43.86
C HIS A 340 23.99 -30.39 -45.26
N ARG A 341 24.28 -29.10 -45.43
CA ARG A 341 24.43 -28.48 -46.75
C ARG A 341 25.73 -29.02 -47.35
N SER A 342 25.59 -29.80 -48.42
CA SER A 342 26.65 -30.10 -49.39
C SER A 342 26.95 -28.89 -50.26
#